data_AF-A0A9D9LUA3-F1
#
_entry.id   AF-A0A9D9LUA3-F1
#
_cell.length_a   1.000
_cell.length_b   1.000
_cell.length_c   1.000
_cell.angle_alpha   90.00
_cell.angle_beta   90.00
_cell.angle_gamma   90.00
#
_symmetry.space_group_name_H-M   'P 1'
#
loop_
_entity.id
_entity.type
_entity.pdbx_description
1 polymer ?
#
loop_
_entity_poly.entity_id
_entity_poly.type
_entity_poly.pdbx_seq_one_letter_code
_entity_poly.pdbx_strand_id
1 'polypeptide(L)'
;MQNVVFDILKNANRPIVILPTFHNTRALIDTGAVFPIWCGKEKTLKGYGAEKILDSVPFGGFGGMTTGKLYRLPVFNFGCLIFPNMNIIVHEGFSITSPLILPATIFNNLIFEINNKLHTLKITIPDDESNVRNFIIREENGHLRVFVTSA
;
A
#
# COMPACT_ATOMS: atom_id res chain seq x y z
N MET A 1 2.45 -23.67 -2.84
CA MET A 1 2.80 -22.24 -2.93
C MET A 1 1.90 -21.56 -3.95
N GLN A 2 1.33 -20.40 -3.62
CA GLN A 2 0.54 -19.58 -4.55
C GLN A 2 1.39 -18.42 -5.08
N ASN A 3 1.19 -18.04 -6.35
CA ASN A 3 1.91 -16.92 -6.97
C ASN A 3 0.93 -15.90 -7.55
N VAL A 4 1.30 -14.63 -7.45
CA VAL A 4 0.66 -13.52 -8.17
C VAL A 4 1.74 -12.77 -8.93
N VAL A 5 1.48 -12.45 -10.19
CA VAL A 5 2.41 -11.71 -11.04
C VAL A 5 1.68 -10.50 -11.63
N PHE A 6 2.33 -9.35 -11.59
CA PHE A 6 1.86 -8.10 -12.18
C PHE A 6 2.90 -7.59 -13.17
N ASP A 7 2.42 -6.98 -14.24
CA ASP A 7 3.25 -6.17 -15.11
C ASP A 7 3.57 -4.83 -14.45
N ILE A 8 4.84 -4.46 -14.46
CA ILE A 8 5.32 -3.13 -14.10
C ILE A 8 5.24 -2.26 -15.35
N LEU A 9 4.80 -1.01 -15.20
CA LEU A 9 4.76 -0.04 -16.29
C LEU A 9 6.15 0.18 -16.88
N LYS A 10 6.37 -0.30 -18.11
CA LYS A 10 7.66 -0.29 -18.82
C LYS A 10 8.28 1.09 -18.99
N ASN A 11 7.43 2.12 -19.09
CA ASN A 11 7.88 3.51 -19.28
C ASN A 11 8.11 4.26 -17.96
N ALA A 12 7.95 3.58 -16.81
CA ALA A 12 8.23 4.14 -15.51
C ALA A 12 9.59 3.65 -15.01
N ASN A 13 10.46 4.57 -14.57
CA ASN A 13 11.71 4.23 -13.87
C ASN A 13 11.47 3.70 -12.43
N ARG A 14 10.23 3.34 -12.11
CA ARG A 14 9.78 2.97 -10.78
C ARG A 14 8.85 1.75 -10.89
N PRO A 15 8.83 0.87 -9.88
CA PRO A 15 7.97 -0.32 -9.86
C PRO A 15 6.50 0.07 -9.63
N ILE A 16 5.88 0.63 -10.67
CA ILE A 16 4.46 1.01 -10.69
C ILE A 16 3.68 -0.13 -11.33
N VAL A 17 2.75 -0.69 -10.59
CA VAL A 17 1.80 -1.71 -11.07
C VAL A 17 0.41 -1.11 -11.20
N ILE A 18 -0.41 -1.63 -12.11
CA ILE A 18 -1.85 -1.36 -12.15
C ILE A 18 -2.54 -2.44 -11.32
N LEU A 19 -3.47 -2.04 -10.45
CA LEU A 19 -4.23 -2.95 -9.59
C LEU A 19 -5.68 -3.08 -10.10
N PRO A 20 -6.01 -4.09 -10.92
CA PRO A 20 -7.38 -4.31 -11.38
C PRO A 20 -8.37 -4.50 -10.23
N THR A 21 -7.94 -5.19 -9.17
CA THR A 21 -8.73 -5.47 -7.96
C THR A 21 -8.92 -4.25 -7.05
N PHE A 22 -8.31 -3.12 -7.39
CA PHE A 22 -8.48 -1.85 -6.69
C PHE A 22 -8.69 -0.71 -7.71
N HIS A 23 -9.80 -0.80 -8.46
CA HIS A 23 -10.26 0.24 -9.40
C HIS A 23 -9.25 0.64 -10.49
N ASN A 24 -8.43 -0.32 -10.97
CA ASN A 24 -7.33 -0.07 -11.93
C ASN A 24 -6.36 1.03 -11.46
N THR A 25 -6.19 1.16 -10.14
CA THR A 25 -5.34 2.16 -9.52
C THR A 25 -3.87 1.84 -9.82
N ARG A 26 -3.10 2.86 -10.22
CA ARG A 26 -1.64 2.77 -10.25
C ARG A 26 -1.10 2.79 -8.83
N ALA A 27 -0.26 1.83 -8.49
CA ALA A 27 0.38 1.72 -7.19
C ALA A 27 1.91 1.66 -7.38
N LEU A 28 2.62 2.53 -6.67
CA LEU A 28 4.07 2.47 -6.56
C LEU A 28 4.41 1.50 -5.43
N ILE A 29 5.17 0.45 -5.73
CA ILE A 29 5.72 -0.44 -4.70
C ILE A 29 6.99 0.20 -4.15
N ASP A 30 6.97 0.60 -2.89
CA ASP A 30 8.05 1.37 -2.28
C ASP A 30 8.67 0.59 -1.12
N THR A 31 9.93 0.19 -1.27
CA THR A 31 10.68 -0.52 -0.23
C THR A 31 11.16 0.40 0.89
N GLY A 32 11.16 1.73 0.67
CA GLY A 32 11.51 2.74 1.67
C GLY A 32 10.32 3.29 2.46
N ALA A 33 9.09 3.00 2.03
CA ALA A 33 7.89 3.39 2.75
C ALA A 33 7.55 2.36 3.85
N VAL A 34 6.92 2.84 4.92
CA VAL A 34 6.51 2.00 6.06
C VAL A 34 5.00 1.79 6.09
N PHE A 35 4.21 2.77 5.63
CA PHE A 35 2.74 2.74 5.57
C PHE A 35 2.22 3.12 4.18
N PRO A 36 1.02 2.65 3.79
CA PRO A 36 0.34 3.06 2.57
C PRO A 36 0.00 4.54 2.58
N ILE A 37 0.22 5.20 1.45
CA ILE A 37 -0.12 6.62 1.26
C ILE A 37 -0.98 6.76 0.00
N TRP A 38 -2.13 7.39 0.16
CA TRP A 38 -2.96 7.88 -0.93
C TRP A 38 -2.63 9.35 -1.22
N CYS A 39 -2.08 9.59 -2.40
CA CYS A 39 -1.72 10.92 -2.91
C CYS A 39 -2.72 11.45 -3.93
N GLY A 40 -3.72 10.65 -4.31
CA GLY A 40 -4.83 11.12 -5.13
C GLY A 40 -5.80 12.00 -4.34
N LYS A 41 -6.89 12.43 -4.99
CA LYS A 41 -7.95 13.20 -4.32
C LYS A 41 -8.60 12.35 -3.23
N GLU A 42 -8.78 12.88 -2.03
CA GLU A 42 -9.40 12.26 -0.87
C GLU A 42 -10.82 11.77 -1.21
N LYS A 43 -11.58 12.57 -1.97
CA LYS A 43 -12.92 12.19 -2.44
C LYS A 43 -12.95 10.90 -3.25
N THR A 44 -11.88 10.59 -4.00
CA THR A 44 -11.77 9.36 -4.78
C THR A 44 -11.64 8.17 -3.85
N LEU A 45 -10.76 8.25 -2.85
CA LEU A 45 -10.59 7.18 -1.87
C LEU A 45 -11.87 6.95 -1.04
N LYS A 46 -12.56 8.02 -0.64
CA LYS A 46 -13.89 7.91 -0.01
C LYS A 46 -14.92 7.24 -0.91
N GLY A 47 -14.88 7.52 -2.22
CA GLY A 47 -15.69 6.83 -3.22
C GLY A 47 -15.40 5.32 -3.32
N TYR A 48 -14.20 4.88 -2.93
CA TYR A 48 -13.84 3.47 -2.80
C TYR A 48 -14.26 2.86 -1.45
N GLY A 49 -15.07 3.57 -0.66
CA GLY A 49 -15.57 3.12 0.64
C GLY A 49 -14.65 3.41 1.81
N ALA A 50 -13.63 4.26 1.65
CA ALA A 50 -12.75 4.60 2.77
C ALA A 50 -13.44 5.47 3.82
N GLU A 51 -13.22 5.11 5.08
CA GLU A 51 -13.76 5.77 6.25
C GLU A 51 -12.66 6.51 7.00
N LYS A 52 -12.91 7.77 7.37
CA LYS A 52 -11.92 8.57 8.08
C LYS A 52 -11.81 8.09 9.54
N ILE A 53 -10.58 7.96 10.04
CA ILE A 53 -10.28 7.63 11.44
C ILE A 53 -9.75 8.87 12.18
N LEU A 54 -8.74 9.54 11.61
CA LEU A 54 -8.07 10.69 12.23
C LEU A 54 -7.77 11.78 11.19
N ASP A 55 -7.82 13.05 11.60
CA ASP A 55 -7.65 14.20 10.68
C ASP A 55 -6.21 14.74 10.58
N SER A 56 -5.34 14.48 11.56
CA SER A 56 -3.98 15.03 11.57
C SER A 56 -3.00 14.05 12.21
N VAL A 57 -2.43 13.20 11.37
CA VAL A 57 -1.42 12.22 11.74
C VAL A 57 -0.06 12.68 11.22
N PRO A 58 0.93 12.94 12.08
CA PRO A 58 2.27 13.31 11.65
C PRO A 58 2.97 12.09 11.05
N PHE A 59 3.64 12.31 9.91
CA PHE A 59 4.49 11.30 9.30
C PHE A 59 5.65 11.96 8.56
N GLY A 60 6.71 11.21 8.29
CA GLY A 60 7.94 11.76 7.73
C GLY A 60 8.59 10.87 6.69
N GLY A 61 9.60 11.44 6.03
CA GLY A 61 10.46 10.77 5.06
C GLY A 61 11.58 11.70 4.60
N PHE A 62 12.18 11.37 3.46
CA PHE A 62 13.12 12.28 2.80
C PHE A 62 12.40 13.57 2.40
N GLY A 63 12.85 14.71 2.91
CA GLY A 63 12.21 16.02 2.73
C GLY A 63 11.52 16.58 3.97
N GLY A 64 11.49 15.83 5.08
CA GLY A 64 11.04 16.32 6.38
C GLY A 64 9.75 15.67 6.88
N MET A 65 9.09 16.35 7.81
CA MET A 65 7.84 15.93 8.43
C MET A 65 6.65 16.65 7.79
N THR A 66 5.54 15.94 7.66
CA THR A 66 4.26 16.49 7.20
C THR A 66 3.12 15.85 8.00
N THR A 67 1.87 16.22 7.68
CA THR A 67 0.67 15.63 8.28
C THR A 67 -0.27 15.11 7.20
N GLY A 68 -1.02 14.07 7.54
CA GLY A 68 -2.05 13.50 6.67
C GLY A 68 -3.24 12.99 7.47
N LYS A 69 -4.29 12.59 6.77
CA LYS A 69 -5.50 12.03 7.40
C LYS A 69 -5.42 10.51 7.38
N LEU A 70 -5.68 9.87 8.51
CA LEU A 70 -5.74 8.41 8.56
C LEU A 70 -7.14 7.93 8.15
N TYR A 71 -7.17 7.02 7.20
CA TYR A 71 -8.37 6.37 6.71
C TYR A 71 -8.28 4.85 6.89
N ARG A 72 -9.45 4.21 6.92
CA ARG A 72 -9.63 2.76 6.87
C ARG A 72 -10.34 2.39 5.58
N LEU A 73 -9.78 1.45 4.82
CA LEU A 73 -10.48 0.74 3.75
C LEU A 73 -11.08 -0.54 4.33
N PRO A 74 -12.40 -0.77 4.23
CA PRO A 74 -13.02 -1.99 4.74
C PRO A 74 -12.39 -3.26 4.17
N VAL A 75 -12.08 -3.25 2.87
CA VAL A 75 -11.32 -4.30 2.18
C VAL A 75 -10.43 -3.65 1.13
N PHE A 76 -9.15 -4.02 1.11
CA PHE A 76 -8.22 -3.70 0.03
C PHE A 76 -7.68 -4.99 -0.58
N ASN A 77 -7.78 -5.13 -1.90
CA ASN A 77 -7.33 -6.33 -2.61
C ASN A 77 -6.11 -6.03 -3.48
N PHE A 78 -5.03 -6.79 -3.27
CA PHE A 78 -3.83 -6.76 -4.09
C PHE A 78 -3.69 -8.11 -4.81
N GLY A 79 -4.29 -8.24 -6.00
CA GLY A 79 -4.38 -9.53 -6.67
C GLY A 79 -5.21 -10.50 -5.84
N CYS A 80 -4.60 -11.60 -5.38
CA CYS A 80 -5.26 -12.56 -4.47
C CYS A 80 -5.02 -12.28 -2.98
N LEU A 81 -4.21 -11.28 -2.62
CA LEU A 81 -4.04 -10.86 -1.23
C LEU A 81 -5.21 -9.97 -0.80
N ILE A 82 -5.76 -10.27 0.36
CA ILE A 82 -6.92 -9.59 0.93
C ILE A 82 -6.49 -8.90 2.22
N PHE A 83 -6.66 -7.58 2.28
CA PHE A 83 -6.35 -6.77 3.44
C PHE A 83 -7.64 -6.18 4.03
N PRO A 84 -8.28 -6.86 5.01
CA PRO A 84 -9.43 -6.32 5.70
C PRO A 84 -9.02 -5.15 6.59
N ASN A 85 -9.88 -4.13 6.65
CA ASN A 85 -9.70 -2.94 7.50
C ASN A 85 -8.34 -2.23 7.33
N MET A 86 -7.78 -2.24 6.12
CA MET A 86 -6.46 -1.69 5.84
C MET A 86 -6.39 -0.19 6.15
N ASN A 87 -5.40 0.20 6.96
CA ASN A 87 -5.11 1.60 7.20
C ASN A 87 -4.30 2.23 6.07
N ILE A 88 -4.64 3.47 5.73
CA ILE A 88 -3.98 4.26 4.69
C ILE A 88 -3.96 5.74 5.08
N ILE A 89 -2.83 6.40 4.86
CA ILE A 89 -2.70 7.85 5.09
C ILE A 89 -3.04 8.59 3.80
N VAL A 90 -3.89 9.62 3.88
CA VAL A 90 -4.24 10.50 2.76
C VAL A 90 -3.44 11.79 2.87
N HIS A 91 -2.71 12.13 1.80
CA HIS A 91 -2.00 13.40 1.67
C HIS A 91 -1.97 13.86 0.20
N GLU A 92 -2.79 14.86 -0.16
CA GLU A 92 -2.93 15.35 -1.54
C GLU A 92 -1.74 16.19 -2.05
N GLY A 93 -0.75 16.48 -1.19
CA GLY A 93 0.36 17.39 -1.50
C GLY A 93 1.49 16.79 -2.35
N PHE A 94 1.48 15.48 -2.62
CA PHE A 94 2.55 14.83 -3.37
C PHE A 94 2.25 14.80 -4.87
N SER A 95 3.07 15.52 -5.67
CA SER A 95 3.06 15.41 -7.13
C SER A 95 3.76 14.12 -7.57
N ILE A 96 3.04 13.00 -7.49
CA ILE A 96 3.54 11.69 -7.91
C ILE A 96 2.66 11.08 -9.00
N THR A 97 3.30 10.33 -9.89
CA THR A 97 2.64 9.69 -11.04
C THR A 97 1.67 8.57 -10.65
N SER A 98 1.75 8.09 -9.41
CA SER A 98 0.92 7.01 -8.85
C SER A 98 0.10 7.54 -7.69
N PRO A 99 -1.23 7.52 -7.71
CA PRO A 99 -2.05 8.02 -6.60
C PRO A 99 -1.93 7.17 -5.33
N LEU A 100 -1.36 5.97 -5.43
CA LEU A 100 -1.13 5.08 -4.31
C LEU A 100 0.37 4.75 -4.20
N ILE A 101 0.93 4.91 -3.01
CA ILE A 101 2.21 4.34 -2.58
C ILE A 101 1.89 3.17 -1.65
N LEU A 102 2.40 1.99 -1.96
CA LEU A 102 2.29 0.81 -1.11
C LEU A 102 3.67 0.44 -0.58
N PRO A 103 3.82 0.35 0.75
CA PRO A 103 5.08 -0.07 1.32
C PRO A 103 5.29 -1.56 1.05
N ALA A 104 6.54 -1.98 0.81
CA ALA A 104 6.84 -3.41 0.65
C ALA A 104 6.53 -4.22 1.93
N THR A 105 6.38 -3.57 3.08
CA THR A 105 5.97 -4.18 4.35
C THR A 105 4.61 -4.85 4.30
N ILE A 106 3.72 -4.50 3.35
CA ILE A 106 2.45 -5.25 3.16
C ILE A 106 2.68 -6.72 2.78
N PHE A 107 3.88 -7.05 2.28
CA PHE A 107 4.31 -8.40 1.92
C PHE A 107 5.12 -9.07 3.03
N ASN A 108 4.99 -8.64 4.29
CA ASN A 108 5.69 -9.28 5.40
C ASN A 108 5.38 -10.78 5.45
N ASN A 109 6.42 -11.60 5.70
CA ASN A 109 6.44 -13.06 5.60
C ASN A 109 6.12 -13.66 4.20
N LEU A 110 5.99 -12.84 3.17
CA LEU A 110 5.91 -13.29 1.77
C LEU A 110 7.25 -13.14 1.07
N ILE A 111 7.37 -13.75 -0.10
CA ILE A 111 8.49 -13.50 -1.01
C ILE A 111 7.99 -12.58 -2.11
N PHE A 112 8.55 -11.38 -2.23
CA PHE A 112 8.28 -10.50 -3.36
C PHE A 112 9.56 -10.25 -4.18
N GLU A 113 9.42 -10.21 -5.50
CA GLU A 113 10.50 -9.94 -6.45
C GLU A 113 10.08 -8.82 -7.40
N ILE A 114 10.91 -7.79 -7.51
CA ILE A 114 10.80 -6.75 -8.54
C ILE A 114 11.84 -7.07 -9.62
N ASN A 115 11.37 -7.52 -10.78
CA ASN A 115 12.22 -7.89 -11.89
C ASN A 115 12.27 -6.76 -12.92
N ASN A 116 13.32 -5.95 -12.87
CA ASN A 116 13.49 -4.80 -13.78
C ASN A 116 13.75 -5.22 -15.23
N LYS A 117 14.29 -6.42 -15.48
CA LYS A 117 14.57 -6.91 -16.84
C LYS A 117 13.29 -7.38 -17.53
N LEU A 118 12.44 -8.09 -16.80
CA LEU A 118 11.16 -8.60 -17.32
C LEU A 118 10.01 -7.60 -17.12
N HIS A 119 10.25 -6.52 -16.36
CA HIS A 119 9.25 -5.56 -15.92
C HIS A 119 8.08 -6.23 -15.21
N THR A 120 8.37 -7.07 -14.22
CA THR A 120 7.34 -7.78 -13.44
C THR A 120 7.52 -7.60 -11.95
N LEU A 121 6.41 -7.60 -11.23
CA LEU A 121 6.35 -7.79 -9.79
C LEU A 121 5.77 -9.18 -9.55
N LYS A 122 6.51 -10.06 -8.87
CA LYS A 122 6.02 -11.37 -8.45
C LYS A 122 5.90 -11.41 -6.94
N ILE A 123 4.80 -11.95 -6.45
CA ILE A 123 4.58 -12.24 -5.03
C ILE A 123 4.29 -13.73 -4.90
N THR A 124 5.00 -14.38 -3.99
CA THR A 124 4.82 -15.79 -3.66
C THR A 124 4.32 -15.89 -2.23
N ILE A 125 3.24 -16.64 -2.06
CA ILE A 125 2.65 -16.99 -0.77
C ILE A 125 3.09 -18.42 -0.45
N PRO A 126 3.97 -18.59 0.57
CA PRO A 126 4.33 -19.90 1.11
C PRO A 126 3.10 -20.70 1.55
N ASP A 127 3.20 -22.03 1.60
CA ASP A 127 2.06 -22.90 1.94
C ASP A 127 1.62 -22.78 3.42
N ASP A 128 2.52 -22.32 4.27
CA ASP A 128 2.31 -22.04 5.70
C ASP A 128 1.83 -20.61 5.99
N GLU A 129 1.54 -19.83 4.94
CA GLU A 129 1.18 -18.41 5.04
C GLU A 129 -0.19 -18.12 4.40
N SER A 130 -0.96 -17.23 5.02
CA SER A 130 -2.32 -16.88 4.58
C SER A 130 -2.31 -15.80 3.49
N ASN A 131 -3.24 -15.86 2.54
CA ASN A 131 -3.46 -14.76 1.60
C ASN A 131 -4.30 -13.61 2.20
N VAL A 132 -4.88 -13.80 3.40
CA VAL A 132 -5.58 -12.75 4.15
C VAL A 132 -4.61 -12.14 5.16
N ARG A 133 -4.44 -10.81 5.13
CA ARG A 133 -3.44 -10.11 5.94
C ARG A 133 -3.99 -8.85 6.57
N ASN A 134 -3.85 -8.72 7.89
CA ASN A 134 -4.21 -7.50 8.59
C ASN A 134 -3.04 -6.52 8.52
N PHE A 135 -3.28 -5.34 7.93
CA PHE A 135 -2.33 -4.23 7.91
C PHE A 135 -2.88 -3.08 8.75
N ILE A 136 -2.30 -2.89 9.94
CA ILE A 136 -2.79 -1.93 10.92
C ILE A 136 -1.71 -0.90 11.21
N ILE A 137 -2.10 0.37 11.18
CA ILE A 137 -1.29 1.50 11.64
C ILE A 137 -1.86 1.97 12.96
N ARG A 138 -1.03 2.03 14.00
CA ARG A 138 -1.40 2.61 15.30
C ARG A 138 -0.46 3.74 15.66
N GLU A 139 -0.98 4.75 16.32
CA GLU A 139 -0.15 5.74 16.99
C GLU A 139 0.07 5.28 18.43
N GLU A 140 1.33 5.09 18.82
CA GLU A 140 1.74 4.69 20.16
C GLU A 140 2.87 5.62 20.62
N ASN A 141 2.62 6.36 21.71
CA ASN A 141 3.56 7.32 22.30
C ASN A 141 4.06 8.38 21.30
N GLY A 142 3.20 8.95 20.45
CA GLY A 142 3.58 9.95 19.46
C GLY A 142 4.21 9.38 18.18
N HIS A 143 4.33 8.06 18.07
CA HIS A 143 4.96 7.39 16.93
C HIS A 143 3.99 6.44 16.23
N LEU A 144 3.97 6.51 14.90
CA LEU A 144 3.28 5.51 14.10
C LEU A 144 4.01 4.18 14.14
N ARG A 145 3.25 3.11 14.40
CA ARG A 145 3.68 1.72 14.36
C ARG A 145 2.83 0.97 13.35
N VAL A 146 3.46 0.03 12.65
CA VAL A 146 2.83 -0.80 11.64
C VAL A 146 2.85 -2.24 12.10
N PHE A 147 1.69 -2.89 12.06
CA PHE A 147 1.50 -4.29 12.38
C PHE A 147 0.98 -5.00 11.14
N VAL A 148 1.70 -6.04 10.73
CA VAL A 148 1.29 -6.91 9.62
C VAL A 148 1.25 -8.34 10.13
N THR A 149 0.07 -8.94 10.05
CA THR A 149 -0.16 -10.32 10.50
C THR A 149 -0.98 -11.07 9.46
N SER A 150 -0.65 -12.34 9.23
CA SER A 150 -1.52 -13.26 8.51
C SER A 150 -2.70 -13.64 9.41
N ALA A 151 -3.90 -13.72 8.81
CA ALA A 151 -5.12 -14.18 9.48
C ALA A 151 -5.35 -15.67 9.24
#